data_AF-A0A958AL23-F1
#
_entry.id   AF-A0A958AL23-F1
#
_cell.length_a   1.000
_cell.length_b   1.000
_cell.length_c   1.000
_cell.angle_alpha   90.00
_cell.angle_beta   90.00
_cell.angle_gamma   90.00
#
_symmetry.space_group_name_H-M   'P 1'
#
loop_
_entity.id
_entity.type
_entity.pdbx_description
1 polymer ?
#
loop_
_entity_poly.entity_id
_entity_poly.type
_entity_poly.pdbx_seq_one_letter_code
_entity_poly.pdbx_strand_id
1 'polypeptide(L)'
;LGFVNPHYFAAAATRYGAEANGAYQFEDKEYFGLFEHVRRADNCAECHGAHELEIDWEFCADCHDGVAGPEELVNIREYEDDFDGDGDVSEGIAGEVATMEEMLFEAIQAYAADTLGAPMAYDSASYPYFFADADGNGEVSEGDGRFTSWSPRLLRNVYNYLWVAKDPGSWAHNGQYIIQVLYDSLEDLGVDVSGMTRP
;
A
#
# COMPACT_ATOMS: atom_id res chain seq x y z
N LEU A 1 18.26 -14.51 -6.76
CA LEU A 1 17.64 -13.35 -6.09
C LEU A 1 16.82 -13.88 -4.92
N GLY A 2 16.53 -13.05 -3.91
CA GLY A 2 15.76 -13.47 -2.73
C GLY A 2 14.90 -12.34 -2.21
N PHE A 3 13.82 -12.72 -1.54
CA PHE A 3 12.89 -11.80 -0.90
C PHE A 3 13.59 -10.84 0.06
N VAL A 4 13.21 -9.56 0.00
CA VAL A 4 13.63 -8.52 0.94
C VAL A 4 12.37 -7.96 1.59
N ASN A 5 12.32 -8.08 2.91
CA ASN A 5 11.16 -7.63 3.66
C ASN A 5 11.36 -6.17 4.10
N PRO A 6 10.44 -5.23 3.79
CA PRO A 6 10.49 -3.91 4.39
C PRO A 6 10.33 -3.97 5.91
N HIS A 7 10.83 -2.92 6.58
CA HIS A 7 10.63 -2.76 8.02
C HIS A 7 9.13 -2.56 8.31
N TYR A 8 8.66 -3.11 9.42
CA TYR A 8 7.25 -2.99 9.84
C TYR A 8 6.94 -1.57 10.33
N PHE A 9 5.71 -1.09 10.13
CA PHE A 9 5.24 0.20 10.63
C PHE A 9 6.17 1.35 10.22
N ALA A 10 6.50 1.43 8.93
CA ALA A 10 7.40 2.43 8.36
C ALA A 10 6.72 3.81 8.18
N ALA A 11 5.79 4.18 9.07
CA ALA A 11 4.94 5.37 8.99
C ALA A 11 5.71 6.67 8.72
N ALA A 12 6.85 6.86 9.39
CA ALA A 12 7.69 8.03 9.16
C ALA A 12 8.29 8.05 7.74
N ALA A 13 8.74 6.91 7.21
CA ALA A 13 9.25 6.85 5.85
C ALA A 13 8.13 7.04 4.82
N THR A 14 6.92 6.52 5.08
CA THR A 14 5.73 6.82 4.26
C THR A 14 5.43 8.31 4.25
N ARG A 15 5.37 8.94 5.44
CA ARG A 15 5.12 10.38 5.57
C ARG A 15 6.11 11.24 4.79
N TYR A 16 7.39 10.87 4.79
CA TYR A 16 8.43 11.62 4.08
C TYR A 16 8.53 11.26 2.58
N GLY A 17 7.82 10.24 2.09
CA GLY A 17 7.70 9.90 0.67
C GLY A 17 9.05 9.85 -0.06
N ALA A 18 9.15 10.63 -1.15
CA ALA A 18 10.34 10.80 -1.98
C ALA A 18 11.58 11.31 -1.24
N GLU A 19 11.43 11.97 -0.10
CA GLU A 19 12.58 12.44 0.69
C GLU A 19 13.23 11.29 1.47
N ALA A 20 12.41 10.33 1.95
CA ALA A 20 12.89 9.16 2.67
C ALA A 20 13.24 7.99 1.75
N ASN A 21 12.65 7.92 0.55
CA ASN A 21 12.83 6.82 -0.41
C ASN A 21 12.55 5.44 0.22
N GLY A 22 11.45 5.36 0.98
CA GLY A 22 11.05 4.16 1.70
C GLY A 22 10.56 3.05 0.77
N ALA A 23 9.41 3.26 0.14
CA ALA A 23 8.92 2.37 -0.93
C ALA A 23 9.85 2.43 -2.17
N TYR A 24 9.77 1.41 -3.02
CA TYR A 24 10.48 1.42 -4.30
C TYR A 24 9.81 2.40 -5.27
N GLN A 25 10.60 3.33 -5.79
CA GLN A 25 10.21 4.35 -6.76
C GLN A 25 10.79 4.02 -8.14
N PHE A 26 9.94 4.06 -9.16
CA PHE A 26 10.30 3.68 -10.52
C PHE A 26 11.11 4.78 -11.22
N GLU A 27 11.98 4.35 -12.14
CA GLU A 27 12.80 5.28 -12.94
C GLU A 27 11.89 6.17 -13.81
N ASP A 28 12.31 7.42 -14.02
CA ASP A 28 11.59 8.44 -14.79
C ASP A 28 10.19 8.81 -14.25
N LYS A 29 9.88 8.43 -13.00
CA LYS A 29 8.66 8.84 -12.28
C LYS A 29 8.99 9.86 -11.19
N GLU A 30 8.10 10.81 -10.98
CA GLU A 30 8.15 11.74 -9.85
C GLU A 30 7.18 11.27 -8.76
N TYR A 31 7.61 11.42 -7.51
CA TYR A 31 6.87 11.00 -6.32
C TYR A 31 6.73 12.16 -5.34
N PHE A 32 5.60 12.21 -4.63
CA PHE A 32 5.40 13.18 -3.56
C PHE A 32 6.43 12.97 -2.43
N GLY A 33 6.99 14.09 -1.96
CA GLY A 33 7.91 14.17 -0.83
C GLY A 33 7.18 14.12 0.51
N LEU A 34 7.62 14.96 1.45
CA LEU A 34 6.97 15.10 2.75
C LEU A 34 5.48 15.46 2.60
N PHE A 35 4.61 14.67 3.24
CA PHE A 35 3.22 15.03 3.44
C PHE A 35 3.10 16.09 4.53
N GLU A 36 2.82 17.31 4.08
CA GLU A 36 2.47 18.44 4.94
C GLU A 36 0.95 18.49 5.12
N HIS A 37 0.46 17.96 6.24
CA HIS A 37 -0.89 18.26 6.70
C HIS A 37 -0.96 19.73 7.19
N VAL A 38 -2.07 20.18 7.76
CA VAL A 38 -2.17 21.53 8.34
C VAL A 38 -1.19 21.74 9.52
N ARG A 39 -0.77 22.98 9.77
CA ARG A 39 0.17 23.34 10.88
C ARG A 39 -0.28 22.86 12.27
N ARG A 40 -1.58 22.64 12.49
CA ARG A 40 -2.12 22.13 13.78
C ARG A 40 -1.96 20.59 13.90
N ALA A 41 -1.52 19.92 12.84
CA ALA A 41 -1.36 18.47 12.72
C ALA A 41 -0.12 18.10 11.87
N ASP A 42 0.99 18.80 12.06
CA ASP A 42 2.22 18.68 11.28
C ASP A 42 3.25 17.69 11.87
N ASN A 43 2.93 17.00 12.97
CA ASN A 43 3.80 15.95 13.53
C ASN A 43 3.01 14.77 14.09
N CYS A 44 3.70 13.66 14.37
CA CYS A 44 3.04 12.41 14.76
C CYS A 44 2.22 12.54 16.04
N ALA A 45 2.68 13.34 17.00
CA ALA A 45 2.05 13.47 18.31
C ALA A 45 0.79 14.36 18.31
N GLU A 46 0.53 15.07 17.21
CA GLU A 46 -0.68 15.87 17.04
C GLU A 46 -1.88 15.05 16.57
N CYS A 47 -1.63 13.90 15.92
CA CYS A 47 -2.69 12.94 15.58
C CYS A 47 -2.71 11.74 16.54
N HIS A 48 -1.54 11.30 17.03
CA HIS A 48 -1.41 10.12 17.90
C HIS A 48 -1.10 10.51 19.35
N GLY A 49 -1.90 9.99 20.28
CA GLY A 49 -1.67 10.16 21.72
C GLY A 49 -0.36 9.51 22.17
N ALA A 50 0.62 10.31 22.58
CA ALA A 50 1.97 9.84 22.93
C ALA A 50 2.03 8.78 24.04
N HIS A 51 1.00 8.69 24.89
CA HIS A 51 0.92 7.73 26.00
C HIS A 51 -0.32 6.81 25.96
N GLU A 52 -1.23 7.05 25.02
CA GLU A 52 -2.47 6.28 24.85
C GLU A 52 -2.39 5.34 23.65
N LEU A 53 -1.49 5.64 22.69
CA LEU A 53 -1.32 4.90 21.43
C LEU A 53 -2.60 4.84 20.58
N GLU A 54 -3.53 5.75 20.83
CA GLU A 54 -4.78 5.92 20.09
C GLU A 54 -4.71 7.21 19.26
N ILE A 55 -5.53 7.27 18.21
CA ILE A 55 -5.69 8.45 17.37
C ILE A 55 -6.77 9.34 18.00
N ASP A 56 -6.51 10.63 18.10
CA ASP A 56 -7.51 11.62 18.54
C ASP A 56 -8.48 11.91 17.39
N TRP A 57 -9.48 11.06 17.21
CA TRP A 57 -10.46 11.20 16.13
C TRP A 57 -11.34 12.45 16.30
N GLU A 58 -11.57 12.91 17.53
CA GLU A 58 -12.34 14.14 17.80
C GLU A 58 -11.62 15.35 17.22
N PHE A 59 -10.29 15.37 17.29
CA PHE A 59 -9.48 16.39 16.64
C PHE A 59 -9.64 16.38 15.10
N CYS A 60 -9.77 15.21 14.47
CA CYS A 60 -10.02 15.12 13.02
C CYS A 60 -11.40 15.68 12.65
N ALA A 61 -12.40 15.44 13.49
CA ALA A 61 -13.78 15.91 13.28
C ALA A 61 -13.94 17.44 13.36
N ASP A 62 -12.94 18.18 13.85
CA ASP A 62 -12.91 19.66 13.79
C ASP A 62 -12.95 20.18 12.34
N CYS A 63 -12.41 19.40 11.37
CA CYS A 63 -12.25 19.82 9.97
C CYS A 63 -12.82 18.83 8.96
N HIS A 64 -12.84 17.53 9.25
CA HIS A 64 -13.32 16.50 8.33
C HIS A 64 -14.78 16.14 8.64
N ASP A 65 -15.68 16.62 7.80
CA ASP A 65 -17.11 16.31 7.91
C ASP A 65 -17.35 14.79 7.78
N GLY A 66 -18.30 14.25 8.54
CA GLY A 66 -18.66 12.83 8.51
C GLY A 66 -17.89 11.96 9.51
N VAL A 67 -16.81 12.45 10.11
CA VAL A 67 -16.09 11.74 11.18
C VAL A 67 -16.91 11.80 12.47
N ALA A 68 -17.62 10.72 12.79
CA ALA A 68 -18.42 10.58 14.00
C ALA A 68 -17.83 9.58 15.03
N GLY A 69 -16.70 8.96 14.67
CA GLY A 69 -16.00 7.97 15.48
C GLY A 69 -14.66 7.57 14.84
N PRO A 70 -13.80 6.82 15.54
CA PRO A 70 -12.51 6.39 15.03
C PRO A 70 -12.59 5.48 13.79
N GLU A 71 -13.68 4.71 13.65
CA GLU A 71 -13.95 3.88 12.49
C GLU A 71 -14.23 4.68 11.21
N GLU A 72 -14.65 5.94 11.34
CA GLU A 72 -14.97 6.81 10.20
C GLU A 72 -13.74 7.55 9.65
N LEU A 73 -12.58 7.43 10.29
CA LEU A 73 -11.34 8.06 9.80
C LEU A 73 -10.95 7.56 8.41
N VAL A 74 -11.27 6.31 8.08
CA VAL A 74 -11.02 5.72 6.75
C VAL A 74 -11.85 6.37 5.64
N ASN A 75 -12.95 7.03 6.00
CA ASN A 75 -13.83 7.74 5.07
C ASN A 75 -13.38 9.19 4.86
N ILE A 76 -12.32 9.65 5.54
CA ILE A 76 -11.76 10.98 5.31
C ILE A 76 -11.27 11.07 3.87
N ARG A 77 -11.72 12.13 3.20
CA ARG A 77 -11.42 12.40 1.80
C ARG A 77 -11.11 13.88 1.60
N GLU A 78 -10.03 14.13 0.87
CA GLU A 78 -9.61 15.49 0.46
C GLU A 78 -9.71 15.69 -1.05
N TYR A 79 -9.68 14.59 -1.82
CA TYR A 79 -9.62 14.61 -3.29
C TYR A 79 -10.85 13.91 -3.85
N GLU A 80 -11.41 14.42 -4.95
CA GLU A 80 -12.60 13.83 -5.60
C GLU A 80 -12.27 12.87 -6.74
N ASP A 81 -11.00 12.71 -7.06
CA ASP A 81 -10.51 11.82 -8.11
C ASP A 81 -10.79 10.34 -7.80
N ASP A 82 -10.96 9.55 -8.86
CA ASP A 82 -11.10 8.09 -8.86
C ASP A 82 -9.70 7.51 -9.09
N PHE A 83 -9.00 7.16 -8.01
CA PHE A 83 -7.60 6.76 -8.11
C PHE A 83 -7.45 5.29 -8.50
N ASP A 84 -8.31 4.42 -8.00
CA ASP A 84 -8.31 2.98 -8.27
C ASP A 84 -9.07 2.58 -9.57
N GLY A 85 -9.89 3.48 -10.12
CA GLY A 85 -10.60 3.30 -11.37
C GLY A 85 -11.89 2.50 -11.27
N ASP A 86 -12.45 2.32 -10.07
CA ASP A 86 -13.67 1.56 -9.82
C ASP A 86 -14.97 2.38 -10.06
N GLY A 87 -14.84 3.70 -10.19
CA GLY A 87 -15.91 4.66 -10.43
C GLY A 87 -16.57 5.23 -9.17
N ASP A 88 -16.14 4.84 -7.97
CA ASP A 88 -16.59 5.37 -6.69
C ASP A 88 -15.81 6.63 -6.29
N VAL A 89 -16.28 7.76 -6.80
CA VAL A 89 -15.79 9.07 -6.36
C VAL A 89 -16.41 9.53 -5.04
N SER A 90 -16.68 8.65 -4.08
CA SER A 90 -17.24 9.02 -2.77
C SER A 90 -16.56 8.36 -1.58
N GLU A 91 -15.75 7.33 -1.80
CA GLU A 91 -14.98 6.69 -0.74
C GLU A 91 -13.76 7.50 -0.28
N GLY A 92 -13.29 7.21 0.94
CA GLY A 92 -12.09 7.85 1.47
C GLY A 92 -10.81 7.27 0.86
N ILE A 93 -9.69 7.96 1.06
CA ILE A 93 -8.37 7.55 0.52
C ILE A 93 -7.95 6.15 1.00
N ALA A 94 -8.49 5.67 2.12
CA ALA A 94 -8.26 4.31 2.59
C ALA A 94 -8.87 3.24 1.67
N GLY A 95 -10.03 3.51 1.06
CA GLY A 95 -10.69 2.61 0.10
C GLY A 95 -9.85 2.46 -1.16
N GLU A 96 -9.51 3.59 -1.78
CA GLU A 96 -8.65 3.69 -2.96
C GLU A 96 -7.34 2.90 -2.78
N VAL A 97 -6.67 3.08 -1.63
CA VAL A 97 -5.42 2.35 -1.32
C VAL A 97 -5.67 0.86 -1.14
N ALA A 98 -6.77 0.46 -0.48
CA ALA A 98 -7.09 -0.94 -0.25
C ALA A 98 -7.42 -1.68 -1.54
N THR A 99 -8.25 -1.11 -2.41
CA THR A 99 -8.57 -1.70 -3.73
C THR A 99 -7.30 -1.86 -4.57
N MET A 100 -6.47 -0.83 -4.66
CA MET A 100 -5.22 -0.91 -5.41
C MET A 100 -4.22 -1.90 -4.81
N GLU A 101 -4.18 -2.05 -3.48
CA GLU A 101 -3.36 -3.05 -2.79
C GLU A 101 -3.79 -4.48 -3.14
N GLU A 102 -5.10 -4.75 -3.14
CA GLU A 102 -5.67 -6.04 -3.55
C GLU A 102 -5.34 -6.34 -5.02
N MET A 103 -5.58 -5.38 -5.91
CA MET A 103 -5.23 -5.49 -7.33
C MET A 103 -3.73 -5.76 -7.54
N LEU A 104 -2.87 -5.13 -6.74
CA LEU A 104 -1.43 -5.34 -6.83
C LEU A 104 -1.04 -6.76 -6.42
N PHE A 105 -1.66 -7.30 -5.37
CA PHE A 105 -1.39 -8.68 -4.96
C PHE A 105 -1.84 -9.68 -6.03
N GLU A 106 -3.03 -9.50 -6.60
CA GLU A 106 -3.51 -10.32 -7.72
C GLU A 106 -2.56 -10.25 -8.93
N ALA A 107 -2.10 -9.04 -9.28
CA ALA A 107 -1.15 -8.84 -10.37
C ALA A 107 0.22 -9.49 -10.10
N ILE A 108 0.68 -9.49 -8.85
CA ILE A 108 1.90 -10.19 -8.40
C ILE A 108 1.75 -11.69 -8.60
N GLN A 109 0.62 -12.28 -8.19
CA GLN A 109 0.35 -13.71 -8.36
C GLN A 109 0.26 -14.09 -9.84
N ALA A 110 -0.48 -13.31 -10.63
CA ALA A 110 -0.59 -13.49 -12.08
C ALA A 110 0.78 -13.40 -12.76
N TYR A 111 1.61 -12.41 -12.43
CA TYR A 111 2.96 -12.29 -12.98
C TYR A 111 3.83 -13.50 -12.63
N ALA A 112 3.79 -13.97 -11.39
CA ALA A 112 4.55 -15.14 -10.95
C ALA A 112 4.12 -16.41 -11.71
N ALA A 113 2.81 -16.64 -11.85
CA ALA A 113 2.26 -17.77 -12.59
C ALA A 113 2.53 -17.68 -14.11
N ASP A 114 2.09 -16.60 -14.75
CA ASP A 114 2.01 -16.50 -16.22
C ASP A 114 3.35 -16.12 -16.87
N THR A 115 4.17 -15.31 -16.18
CA THR A 115 5.45 -14.86 -16.74
C THR A 115 6.61 -15.74 -16.28
N LEU A 116 6.61 -16.20 -15.02
CA LEU A 116 7.72 -16.99 -14.47
C LEU A 116 7.43 -18.50 -14.46
N GLY A 117 6.18 -18.92 -14.70
CA GLY A 117 5.79 -20.33 -14.62
C GLY A 117 5.88 -20.88 -13.19
N ALA A 118 5.79 -20.01 -12.18
CA ALA A 118 5.95 -20.34 -10.78
C ALA A 118 4.92 -19.58 -9.95
N PRO A 119 3.72 -20.17 -9.72
CA PRO A 119 2.71 -19.54 -8.89
C PRO A 119 3.20 -19.37 -7.45
N MET A 120 2.65 -18.38 -6.76
CA MET A 120 3.06 -18.03 -5.41
C MET A 120 1.88 -17.67 -4.52
N ALA A 121 2.03 -18.00 -3.24
CA ALA A 121 1.12 -17.58 -2.18
C ALA A 121 1.88 -16.81 -1.11
N TYR A 122 1.16 -15.95 -0.39
CA TYR A 122 1.68 -15.14 0.70
C TYR A 122 0.98 -15.50 2.01
N ASP A 123 1.75 -15.62 3.09
CA ASP A 123 1.24 -15.71 4.45
C ASP A 123 2.07 -14.79 5.36
N SER A 124 1.41 -13.79 5.93
CA SER A 124 2.04 -12.80 6.81
C SER A 124 2.51 -13.39 8.15
N ALA A 125 1.92 -14.51 8.58
CA ALA A 125 2.16 -15.16 9.87
C ALA A 125 3.24 -16.25 9.80
N SER A 126 3.60 -16.74 8.61
CA SER A 126 4.50 -17.89 8.46
C SER A 126 5.76 -17.56 7.68
N TYR A 127 6.94 -17.68 8.30
CA TYR A 127 8.21 -17.62 7.57
C TYR A 127 8.31 -18.82 6.59
N PRO A 128 8.71 -18.62 5.32
CA PRO A 128 9.40 -17.47 4.73
C PRO A 128 8.52 -16.42 4.06
N TYR A 129 7.25 -16.34 4.45
CA TYR A 129 6.20 -15.44 3.96
C TYR A 129 5.69 -15.72 2.56
N PHE A 130 6.58 -16.09 1.63
CA PHE A 130 6.19 -16.48 0.28
C PHE A 130 6.47 -17.95 0.00
N PHE A 131 5.46 -18.63 -0.48
CA PHE A 131 5.45 -20.07 -0.73
C PHE A 131 5.20 -20.35 -2.20
N ALA A 132 5.77 -21.45 -2.69
CA ALA A 132 5.45 -21.96 -4.02
C ALA A 132 4.05 -22.57 -3.95
N ASP A 133 3.14 -21.99 -4.70
CA ASP A 133 1.74 -22.40 -4.75
C ASP A 133 1.60 -23.45 -5.86
N ALA A 134 1.71 -24.72 -5.48
CA ALA A 134 1.79 -25.81 -6.45
C ALA A 134 0.42 -26.16 -7.07
N ASP A 135 -0.67 -25.86 -6.38
CA ASP A 135 -2.03 -26.12 -6.86
C ASP A 135 -2.67 -24.88 -7.53
N GLY A 136 -2.05 -23.71 -7.40
CA GLY A 136 -2.43 -22.48 -8.09
C GLY A 136 -3.67 -21.84 -7.50
N ASN A 137 -3.95 -22.08 -6.21
CA ASN A 137 -5.15 -21.59 -5.54
C ASN A 137 -4.97 -20.19 -4.92
N GLY A 138 -3.75 -19.64 -4.96
CA GLY A 138 -3.40 -18.32 -4.42
C GLY A 138 -3.18 -18.27 -2.91
N GLU A 139 -3.33 -19.40 -2.21
CA GLU A 139 -3.22 -19.55 -0.76
C GLU A 139 -2.09 -20.50 -0.38
N VAL A 140 -1.57 -20.38 0.86
CA VAL A 140 -0.52 -21.28 1.35
C VAL A 140 -1.14 -22.60 1.78
N SER A 141 -0.73 -23.69 1.13
CA SER A 141 -1.20 -25.04 1.40
C SER A 141 -0.23 -25.86 2.26
N GLU A 142 -0.75 -26.91 2.92
CA GLU A 142 0.09 -27.82 3.70
C GLU A 142 1.12 -28.51 2.80
N GLY A 143 2.40 -28.31 3.12
CA GLY A 143 3.51 -28.88 2.37
C GLY A 143 4.09 -27.96 1.30
N ASP A 144 3.52 -26.77 1.09
CA ASP A 144 4.10 -25.78 0.20
C ASP A 144 5.49 -25.37 0.68
N GLY A 145 6.43 -25.41 -0.27
CA GLY A 145 7.81 -25.02 -0.02
C GLY A 145 7.99 -23.51 -0.15
N ARG A 146 9.15 -23.01 0.29
CA ARG A 146 9.57 -21.63 0.04
C ARG A 146 9.53 -21.29 -1.45
N PHE A 147 8.99 -20.12 -1.80
CA PHE A 147 9.10 -19.57 -3.14
C PHE A 147 10.55 -19.18 -3.49
N THR A 148 11.05 -19.63 -4.65
CA THR A 148 12.45 -19.40 -5.07
C THR A 148 12.62 -18.72 -6.43
N SER A 149 11.56 -18.62 -7.24
CA SER A 149 11.59 -18.10 -8.61
C SER A 149 11.52 -16.57 -8.68
N TRP A 150 12.41 -15.89 -7.96
CA TRP A 150 12.43 -14.42 -7.90
C TRP A 150 13.06 -13.79 -9.14
N SER A 151 12.36 -12.81 -9.74
CA SER A 151 12.91 -11.88 -10.73
C SER A 151 13.05 -10.47 -10.12
N PRO A 152 13.88 -9.57 -10.67
CA PRO A 152 13.96 -8.19 -10.19
C PRO A 152 12.60 -7.45 -10.25
N ARG A 153 11.79 -7.78 -11.27
CA ARG A 153 10.43 -7.22 -11.48
C ARG A 153 9.44 -7.68 -10.43
N LEU A 154 9.43 -8.97 -10.13
CA LEU A 154 8.60 -9.48 -9.04
C LEU A 154 9.03 -8.90 -7.69
N LEU A 155 10.34 -8.80 -7.43
CA LEU A 155 10.85 -8.34 -6.14
C LEU A 155 10.45 -6.90 -5.79
N ARG A 156 10.57 -5.96 -6.73
CA ARG A 156 10.20 -4.55 -6.47
C ARG A 156 8.70 -4.38 -6.21
N ASN A 157 7.86 -5.11 -6.94
CA ASN A 157 6.40 -5.02 -6.75
C ASN A 157 5.95 -5.71 -5.46
N VAL A 158 6.54 -6.86 -5.12
CA VAL A 158 6.33 -7.50 -3.81
C VAL A 158 6.82 -6.60 -2.67
N TYR A 159 7.93 -5.87 -2.85
CA TYR A 159 8.41 -4.91 -1.87
C TYR A 159 7.40 -3.78 -1.65
N ASN A 160 6.83 -3.22 -2.71
CA ASN A 160 5.83 -2.16 -2.64
C ASN A 160 4.50 -2.65 -2.03
N TYR A 161 4.01 -3.82 -2.42
CA TYR A 161 2.84 -4.44 -1.78
C TYR A 161 3.03 -4.55 -0.26
N LEU A 162 4.17 -5.09 0.18
CA LEU A 162 4.44 -5.20 1.61
C LEU A 162 4.71 -3.88 2.31
N TRP A 163 5.14 -2.85 1.57
CA TRP A 163 5.29 -1.52 2.14
C TRP A 163 3.94 -0.99 2.61
N VAL A 164 2.90 -1.15 1.77
CA VAL A 164 1.52 -0.75 2.07
C VAL A 164 0.92 -1.66 3.14
N ALA A 165 0.99 -2.99 2.96
CA ALA A 165 0.42 -3.98 3.89
C ALA A 165 0.94 -3.87 5.34
N LYS A 166 2.14 -3.29 5.52
CA LYS A 166 2.80 -3.17 6.83
C LYS A 166 2.73 -1.77 7.44
N ASP A 167 2.12 -0.83 6.75
CA ASP A 167 1.78 0.49 7.27
C ASP A 167 0.25 0.67 7.19
N PRO A 168 -0.50 0.25 8.24
CA PRO A 168 -1.96 0.30 8.23
C PRO A 168 -2.52 1.74 8.18
N GLY A 169 -1.67 2.75 8.42
CA GLY A 169 -2.02 4.17 8.30
C GLY A 169 -1.45 4.81 7.03
N SER A 170 -0.96 4.04 6.05
CA SER A 170 -0.29 4.55 4.85
C SER A 170 -1.15 5.57 4.08
N TRP A 171 -2.46 5.33 4.01
CA TRP A 171 -3.47 6.24 3.44
C TRP A 171 -3.52 7.61 4.14
N ALA A 172 -3.28 7.68 5.45
CA ALA A 172 -3.25 8.91 6.23
C ALA A 172 -1.85 9.56 6.29
N HIS A 173 -0.80 8.74 6.30
CA HIS A 173 0.57 9.22 6.44
C HIS A 173 1.06 9.94 5.19
N ASN A 174 0.70 9.45 3.99
CA ASN A 174 0.97 10.07 2.69
C ASN A 174 0.18 9.37 1.57
N GLY A 175 -1.15 9.47 1.57
CA GLY A 175 -2.02 8.71 0.67
C GLY A 175 -1.69 8.87 -0.82
N GLN A 176 -1.46 10.09 -1.29
CA GLN A 176 -1.11 10.34 -2.70
C GLN A 176 0.23 9.69 -3.10
N TYR A 177 1.25 9.75 -2.24
CA TYR A 177 2.52 9.03 -2.48
C TYR A 177 2.29 7.52 -2.59
N ILE A 178 1.46 6.95 -1.73
CA ILE A 178 1.16 5.51 -1.73
C ILE A 178 0.38 5.11 -2.98
N ILE A 179 -0.59 5.93 -3.40
CA ILE A 179 -1.31 5.73 -4.66
C ILE A 179 -0.35 5.77 -5.85
N GLN A 180 0.61 6.70 -5.89
CA GLN A 180 1.66 6.72 -6.94
C GLN A 180 2.48 5.43 -6.95
N VAL A 181 2.86 4.92 -5.77
CA VAL A 181 3.60 3.67 -5.63
C VAL A 181 2.79 2.48 -6.13
N LEU A 182 1.51 2.38 -5.76
CA LEU A 182 0.61 1.31 -6.19
C LEU A 182 0.32 1.38 -7.69
N TYR A 183 -0.02 2.56 -8.21
CA TYR A 183 -0.28 2.80 -9.63
C TYR A 183 0.91 2.35 -10.48
N ASP A 184 2.12 2.84 -10.15
CA ASP A 184 3.30 2.52 -10.95
C ASP A 184 3.72 1.05 -10.81
N SER A 185 3.40 0.40 -9.67
CA SER A 185 3.59 -1.04 -9.49
C SER A 185 2.62 -1.87 -10.35
N LEU A 186 1.35 -1.47 -10.43
CA LEU A 186 0.35 -2.08 -11.32
C LEU A 186 0.75 -1.90 -12.79
N GLU A 187 1.12 -0.69 -13.19
CA GLU A 187 1.63 -0.39 -14.53
C GLU A 187 2.89 -1.23 -14.84
N ASP A 188 3.84 -1.31 -13.90
CA ASP A 188 5.03 -2.12 -14.06
C ASP A 188 4.72 -3.61 -14.13
N LEU A 189 3.60 -4.13 -13.63
CA LEU A 189 3.19 -5.52 -13.84
C LEU A 189 2.38 -5.73 -15.13
N GLY A 190 2.05 -4.66 -15.84
CA GLY A 190 1.31 -4.68 -17.10
C GLY A 190 -0.21 -4.68 -16.92
N VAL A 191 -0.70 -4.27 -15.75
CA VAL A 191 -2.12 -4.01 -15.52
C VAL A 191 -2.55 -2.79 -16.34
N ASP A 192 -3.76 -2.82 -16.91
CA ASP A 192 -4.33 -1.66 -17.59
C ASP A 192 -4.78 -0.62 -16.57
N VAL A 193 -3.98 0.43 -16.41
CA VAL A 193 -4.21 1.54 -15.49
C VAL A 193 -4.93 2.72 -16.16
N SER A 194 -5.45 2.56 -17.38
CA SER A 194 -6.06 3.68 -18.12
C SER A 194 -7.37 4.21 -17.52
N GLY A 195 -8.01 3.43 -16.65
CA GLY A 195 -9.17 3.85 -15.86
C GLY A 195 -8.81 4.51 -14.52
N MET A 196 -7.56 4.37 -14.08
CA MET A 196 -7.06 4.91 -12.80
C MET A 196 -6.57 6.34 -12.95
N THR A 197 -6.57 7.07 -11.84
CA THR A 197 -5.91 8.38 -11.75
C THR A 197 -4.59 8.25 -10.99
N ARG A 198 -3.49 8.69 -11.60
CA ARG A 198 -2.22 8.85 -10.88
C ARG A 198 -2.11 10.30 -10.37
N PRO A 199 -2.03 10.54 -9.06
CA PRO A 199 -1.83 11.88 -8.51
C PRO A 199 -0.43 12.45 -8.81
#